data_AF-A0AAN2FHZ3-F1
#
_entry.id   AF-A0AAN2FHZ3-F1
#
_cell.length_a   1.000
_cell.length_b   1.000
_cell.length_c   1.000
_cell.angle_alpha   90.00
_cell.angle_beta   90.00
_cell.angle_gamma   90.00
#
_symmetry.space_group_name_H-M   'P 1'
#
loop_
_entity.id
_entity.type
_entity.pdbx_description
1 polymer ?
#
loop_
_entity_poly.entity_id
_entity_poly.type
_entity_poly.pdbx_seq_one_letter_code
_entity_poly.pdbx_strand_id
1 'polypeptide(L)' 'MTCPTLNMLASQTGMSRAAFAKHFGLTVGITPIESLTQRRMLLASDRLQNSGETISGVSAALGYES' A
#
# COMPACT_ATOMS: atom_id res chain seq x y z
N MET A 1 11.04 -4.28 2.41
CA MET A 1 10.32 -3.00 2.21
C MET A 1 8.90 -3.15 2.74
N THR A 2 8.47 -2.29 3.66
CA THR A 2 7.09 -2.26 4.17
C THR A 2 6.18 -1.53 3.18
N CYS A 3 4.89 -1.90 3.12
CA CYS A 3 3.93 -1.21 2.26
C CYS A 3 3.71 0.23 2.75
N PRO A 4 3.79 1.25 1.87
CA PRO A 4 3.60 2.63 2.27
C PRO A 4 2.14 2.89 2.68
N THR A 5 1.96 3.80 3.65
CA THR A 5 0.64 4.29 4.04
C THR A 5 0.29 5.56 3.27
N LEU A 6 -1.00 5.89 3.19
CA LEU A 6 -1.47 7.12 2.57
C LEU A 6 -0.83 8.38 3.20
N ASN A 7 -0.64 8.36 4.53
CA ASN A 7 0.01 9.46 5.25
C ASN A 7 1.48 9.62 4.87
N MET A 8 2.21 8.51 4.69
CA MET A 8 3.60 8.57 4.25
C MET A 8 3.72 9.20 2.86
N LEU A 9 2.87 8.78 1.92
CA LEU A 9 2.86 9.32 0.56
C LEU A 9 2.46 10.80 0.53
N ALA A 10 1.46 11.18 1.33
CA ALA A 10 1.08 12.59 1.49
C ALA A 10 2.23 13.42 2.07
N SER A 11 2.91 12.92 3.09
CA SER A 11 4.06 13.60 3.71
C SER A 11 5.23 13.76 2.74
N GLN A 12 5.54 12.73 1.95
CA GLN A 12 6.60 12.76 0.93
C GLN A 12 6.34 13.78 -0.18
N THR A 13 5.07 14.08 -0.45
CA THR A 13 4.66 15.06 -1.48
C THR A 13 4.39 16.45 -0.90
N GLY A 14 4.60 16.65 0.40
CA GLY A 14 4.30 17.91 1.08
C GLY A 14 2.81 18.26 1.12
N MET A 15 1.93 17.27 0.94
CA MET A 15 0.48 17.45 0.91
C MET A 15 -0.15 16.95 2.21
N SER A 16 -1.27 17.56 2.59
CA SER A 16 -2.16 16.93 3.58
C SER A 16 -2.75 15.64 3.02
N ARG A 17 -3.16 14.71 3.89
CA ARG A 17 -3.75 13.43 3.48
C ARG A 17 -4.92 13.59 2.51
N ALA A 18 -5.80 14.56 2.79
CA ALA A 18 -6.98 14.82 1.96
C ALA A 18 -6.61 15.44 0.61
N ALA A 19 -5.66 16.39 0.59
CA ALA A 19 -5.17 17.01 -0.64
C ALA A 19 -4.50 15.97 -1.55
N PHE A 20 -3.65 15.11 -0.98
CA PHE A 20 -3.02 14.02 -1.70
C PHE A 20 -4.07 13.06 -2.27
N ALA A 21 -5.05 12.62 -1.48
CA ALA A 21 -6.05 11.67 -1.94
C ALA A 21 -6.88 12.21 -3.11
N LYS A 22 -7.26 13.49 -3.06
CA LYS A 22 -7.95 14.18 -4.14
C LYS A 22 -7.07 14.29 -5.40
N HIS A 23 -5.84 14.77 -5.24
CA HIS A 23 -4.90 14.95 -6.35
C HIS A 23 -4.55 13.62 -7.03
N PHE A 24 -4.30 12.58 -6.24
CA PHE A 24 -4.03 11.24 -6.72
C PHE A 24 -5.21 10.69 -7.54
N GLY A 25 -6.44 10.80 -7.03
CA GLY A 25 -7.62 10.35 -7.76
C GLY A 25 -7.80 11.05 -9.11
N LEU A 26 -7.56 12.37 -9.16
CA LEU A 26 -7.60 13.13 -10.41
C LEU A 26 -6.51 12.74 -11.40
N THR A 27 -5.35 12.28 -10.92
CA THR A 27 -4.18 11.96 -11.76
C THR A 27 -4.18 10.52 -12.23
N VAL A 28 -4.51 9.57 -11.34
CA VAL A 28 -4.41 8.12 -11.57
C VAL A 28 -5.75 7.51 -11.95
N GLY A 29 -6.88 8.18 -11.66
CA GLY A 29 -8.23 7.71 -11.99
C GLY A 29 -8.81 6.69 -11.01
N ILE A 30 -8.07 6.30 -9.97
CA ILE A 30 -8.53 5.45 -8.86
C ILE A 30 -8.17 6.09 -7.53
N THR A 31 -8.85 5.69 -6.46
CA THR A 31 -8.51 6.19 -5.13
C THR A 31 -7.15 5.64 -4.68
N PRO A 32 -6.42 6.37 -3.81
CA PRO A 32 -5.18 5.86 -3.26
C PRO A 32 -5.33 4.52 -2.53
N ILE A 33 -6.45 4.31 -1.81
CA ILE A 33 -6.69 3.09 -1.04
C ILE A 33 -6.83 1.88 -1.97
N GLU A 34 -7.55 2.02 -3.09
CA GLU A 34 -7.66 0.96 -4.09
C GLU A 34 -6.29 0.60 -4.67
N SER A 35 -5.49 1.61 -5.04
CA SER A 35 -4.14 1.39 -5.58
C SER A 35 -3.20 0.71 -4.57
N LEU A 36 -3.28 1.09 -3.29
CA LEU A 36 -2.47 0.53 -2.21
C LEU A 36 -2.88 -0.92 -1.92
N THR A 37 -4.18 -1.21 -1.96
CA THR A 37 -4.70 -2.58 -1.79
C THR A 37 -4.20 -3.50 -2.89
N GLN A 38 -4.27 -3.07 -4.15
CA GLN A 38 -3.77 -3.86 -5.28
C GLN A 38 -2.26 -4.12 -5.16
N ARG A 39 -1.47 -3.09 -4.83
CA ARG A 39 -0.02 -3.24 -4.62
C ARG A 39 0.31 -4.18 -3.47
N ARG A 40 -0.44 -4.12 -2.36
CA ARG A 40 -0.26 -5.04 -1.22
C ARG A 40 -0.48 -6.49 -1.64
N MET A 41 -1.53 -6.78 -2.39
CA MET A 41 -1.81 -8.13 -2.87
C MET A 41 -0.75 -8.64 -3.85
N LEU A 42 -0.25 -7.80 -4.74
CA LEU A 42 0.86 -8.14 -5.64
C LEU A 42 2.12 -8.48 -4.85
N LEU A 43 2.48 -7.67 -3.85
CA LEU A 43 3.63 -7.92 -2.99
C LEU A 43 3.45 -9.15 -2.10
N ALA A 44 2.24 -9.40 -1.60
CA ALA A 44 1.91 -10.62 -0.86
C ALA A 44 2.12 -11.86 -1.73
N SER A 45 1.59 -11.82 -2.95
CA SER A 45 1.68 -12.92 -3.91
C SER A 45 3.13 -13.23 -4.27
N ASP A 46 3.94 -12.20 -4.51
CA ASP A 46 5.38 -12.34 -4.80
C ASP A 46 6.12 -13.00 -3.62
N ARG A 47 5.90 -12.52 -2.39
CA ARG A 47 6.59 -13.07 -1.20
C ARG A 47 6.18 -14.52 -0.94
N LEU A 48 4.89 -14.84 -1.05
CA LEU A 48 4.41 -16.21 -0.88
C LEU A 48 5.03 -17.18 -1.89
N GLN A 49 5.34 -16.71 -3.10
CA GLN A 49 5.97 -17.54 -4.14
C GLN A 49 7.50 -17.62 -3.98
N ASN A 50 8.15 -16.53 -3.55
CA ASN A 50 9.58 -16.36 -3.75
C ASN A 50 10.42 -16.30 -2.45
N SER A 51 9.83 -16.10 -1.26
CA SER A 51 10.61 -15.91 -0.02
C SER A 51 10.52 -17.04 1.00
N GLY A 52 9.62 -18.02 0.81
CA GLY A 52 9.38 -19.10 1.77
C GLY A 52 8.75 -18.63 3.09
N GLU A 53 8.28 -17.38 3.15
CA GLU A 53 7.62 -16.83 4.32
C GLU A 53 6.26 -17.47 4.56
N THR A 54 5.89 -17.62 5.83
CA THR A 54 4.55 -18.10 6.18
C THR A 54 3.50 -17.05 5.84
N ILE A 55 2.26 -17.49 5.61
CA ILE A 55 1.12 -16.60 5.35
C ILE A 55 0.98 -15.56 6.48
N SER A 56 1.11 -15.99 7.74
CA SER A 56 1.07 -15.10 8.90
C SER A 56 2.19 -14.05 8.89
N GLY A 57 3.41 -14.44 8.52
CA GLY A 57 4.55 -13.52 8.40
C GLY A 57 4.34 -12.47 7.30
N VAL A 58 3.85 -12.91 6.13
CA VAL A 58 3.53 -12.00 5.01
C VAL A 58 2.38 -11.05 5.39
N SER A 59 1.33 -11.55 6.06
CA SER A 59 0.19 -10.76 6.53
C SER A 59 0.63 -9.65 7.47
N ALA A 60 1.40 -9.99 8.51
CA ALA A 60 1.92 -9.02 9.48
C ALA A 60 2.81 -7.96 8.82
N ALA A 61 3.71 -8.37 7.92
CA ALA A 61 4.64 -7.45 7.27
C ALA A 61 3.96 -6.46 6.29
N LEU A 62 2.76 -6.78 5.81
CA LEU A 62 2.00 -5.95 4.88
C LEU A 62 0.90 -5.11 5.56
N GLY A 63 0.77 -5.22 6.89
CA GLY A 63 -0.26 -4.52 7.66
C GLY A 63 -1.66 -5.11 7.49
N TYR A 64 -1.75 -6.39 7.12
CA TYR A 64 -2.96 -7.18 7.28
C TYR A 64 -2.92 -7.77 8.69
N GLU A 65 -3.25 -6.95 9.69
CA GLU A 65 -3.51 -7.43 11.04
C GLU A 65 -4.94 -8.00 11.04
N SER A 66 -5.11 -9.26 11.50
CA SER A 66 -6.42 -9.85 11.78
C SER A 66 -6.89 -9.47 13.17
#